data_AF-A0A969Y0U8-F1
#
_entry.id   AF-A0A969Y0U8-F1
#
_cell.length_a   1.000
_cell.length_b   1.000
_cell.length_c   1.000
_cell.angle_alpha   90.00
_cell.angle_beta   90.00
_cell.angle_gamma   90.00
#
_symmetry.space_group_name_H-M   'P 1'
#
loop_
_entity.id
_entity.type
_entity.pdbx_description
1 polymer ?
#
loop_
_entity_poly.entity_id
_entity_poly.type
_entity_poly.pdbx_seq_one_letter_code
_entity_poly.pdbx_strand_id
1 'polypeptide(L)'
;MKLADLTGRPTEWLRGAGPMNEIVISSRVRLARNVAGYPFLSRCSPEQRGEIAAMLQEVLLAAPLAGETLYVNVLTAGESDRQLLVERQLISRQLAEGSGARGVAVSGDETVAVMVNEEDHL
;
A
#
# COMPACT_ATOMS: atom_id res chain seq x y z
N MET A 1 -6.60 -0.18 -13.86
CA MET A 1 -7.30 -0.90 -12.76
C MET A 1 -8.09 0.05 -11.84
N LYS A 2 -9.24 -0.40 -11.30
CA LYS A 2 -10.03 0.24 -10.23
C LYS A 2 -10.04 -0.64 -8.97
N LEU A 3 -10.29 -0.05 -7.81
CA LEU A 3 -10.34 -0.80 -6.54
C LEU A 3 -11.42 -1.90 -6.52
N ALA A 4 -12.57 -1.64 -7.14
CA ALA A 4 -13.65 -2.62 -7.27
C ALA A 4 -13.23 -3.88 -8.06
N ASP A 5 -12.23 -3.78 -8.94
CA ASP A 5 -11.75 -4.94 -9.71
C ASP A 5 -11.10 -6.00 -8.81
N LEU A 6 -10.62 -5.60 -7.62
CA LEU A 6 -10.07 -6.54 -6.65
C LEU A 6 -11.13 -7.56 -6.18
N THR A 7 -12.39 -7.15 -6.02
CA THR A 7 -13.44 -8.05 -5.50
C THR A 7 -13.84 -9.15 -6.50
N GLY A 8 -13.51 -8.98 -7.78
CA GLY A 8 -13.84 -9.92 -8.85
C GLY A 8 -12.90 -11.12 -8.95
N ARG A 9 -11.85 -11.21 -8.13
CA ARG A 9 -10.85 -12.28 -8.18
C ARG A 9 -10.34 -12.71 -6.80
N PRO A 10 -9.87 -13.97 -6.66
CA PRO A 10 -9.21 -14.43 -5.43
C PRO A 10 -7.99 -13.58 -5.08
N THR A 11 -7.66 -13.51 -3.78
CA THR A 11 -6.46 -12.83 -3.29
C THR A 11 -5.21 -13.65 -3.59
N GLU A 12 -4.13 -12.99 -4.03
CA GLU A 12 -2.92 -13.71 -4.44
C GLU A 12 -2.24 -14.43 -3.27
N TRP A 13 -2.26 -13.85 -2.06
CA TRP A 13 -1.65 -14.47 -0.88
C TRP A 13 -2.37 -15.73 -0.38
N LEU A 14 -3.58 -16.02 -0.87
CA LEU A 14 -4.34 -17.25 -0.58
C LEU A 14 -4.35 -18.23 -1.75
N ARG A 15 -3.56 -17.99 -2.80
CA ARG A 15 -3.49 -18.87 -3.98
C ARG A 15 -3.04 -20.29 -3.65
N GLY A 16 -2.35 -20.48 -2.52
CA GLY A 16 -1.87 -21.80 -2.08
C GLY A 16 -0.87 -22.39 -3.08
N ALA A 17 0.06 -21.58 -3.57
CA ALA A 17 1.09 -21.99 -4.50
C ALA A 17 2.48 -21.75 -3.89
N GLY A 18 3.44 -22.62 -4.20
CA GLY A 18 4.82 -22.54 -3.70
C GLY A 18 5.19 -23.74 -2.83
N PRO A 19 6.46 -23.80 -2.37
CA PRO A 19 6.92 -24.89 -1.52
C PRO A 19 6.18 -24.92 -0.18
N MET A 20 5.85 -26.12 0.30
CA MET A 20 5.22 -26.36 1.62
C MET A 20 3.86 -25.66 1.80
N ASN A 21 3.11 -25.46 0.71
CA ASN A 21 1.79 -24.81 0.72
C ASN A 21 0.71 -25.58 1.50
N GLU A 22 0.99 -26.81 1.93
CA GLU A 22 0.19 -27.59 2.86
C GLU A 22 0.23 -27.05 4.31
N ILE A 23 1.25 -26.25 4.64
CA ILE A 23 1.46 -25.65 5.98
C ILE A 23 1.64 -24.14 5.89
N VAL A 24 2.46 -23.66 4.96
CA VAL A 24 2.81 -22.23 4.81
C VAL A 24 1.78 -21.54 3.92
N ILE A 25 1.03 -20.60 4.48
CA ILE A 25 -0.02 -19.87 3.74
C ILE A 25 0.61 -18.84 2.79
N SER A 26 1.55 -18.02 3.27
CA SER A 26 2.22 -17.00 2.47
C SER A 26 3.57 -16.60 3.07
N SER A 27 4.41 -15.96 2.27
CA SER A 27 5.66 -15.32 2.70
C SER A 27 5.62 -13.84 2.31
N ARG A 28 6.08 -12.95 3.20
CA ARG A 28 6.05 -11.50 2.95
C ARG A 28 7.34 -10.84 3.43
N VAL A 29 7.91 -9.99 2.59
CA VAL A 29 9.06 -9.14 2.91
C VAL A 29 8.59 -7.68 2.94
N ARG A 30 9.05 -6.90 3.92
CA ARG A 30 8.78 -5.46 4.04
C ARG A 30 10.09 -4.69 4.14
N LEU A 31 10.18 -3.57 3.43
CA LEU A 31 11.33 -2.67 3.45
C LEU A 31 10.84 -1.27 3.81
N ALA A 32 11.16 -0.81 5.01
CA ALA A 32 10.82 0.52 5.47
C ALA A 32 11.87 1.56 5.04
N ARG A 33 11.47 2.70 4.49
CA ARG A 33 12.36 3.77 4.02
C ARG A 33 11.81 5.16 4.31
N ASN A 34 12.70 6.11 4.57
CA ASN A 34 12.38 7.52 4.69
C ASN A 34 13.02 8.33 3.56
N VAL A 35 12.25 9.22 2.96
CA VAL A 35 12.70 10.17 1.93
C VAL A 35 13.67 11.20 2.54
N ALA A 36 14.84 11.36 1.93
CA ALA A 36 15.83 12.36 2.33
C ALA A 36 15.31 13.80 2.16
N GLY A 37 15.72 14.70 3.05
CA GLY A 37 15.27 16.11 3.05
C GLY A 37 13.97 16.35 3.81
N TYR A 38 13.28 15.29 4.26
CA TYR A 38 12.11 15.38 5.12
C TYR A 38 12.43 14.89 6.55
N PRO A 39 11.81 15.47 7.60
CA PRO A 39 11.83 14.88 8.94
C PRO A 39 11.23 13.48 8.93
N PHE A 40 11.48 12.67 9.96
CA PHE A 40 10.68 11.44 10.14
C PHE A 40 9.20 11.77 10.30
N LEU A 41 8.33 10.85 9.89
CA LEU A 41 6.89 11.07 9.81
C LEU A 41 6.26 11.57 11.13
N SER A 42 6.79 11.13 12.28
CA SER A 42 6.39 11.59 13.62
C SER A 42 6.60 13.08 13.88
N ARG A 43 7.46 13.74 13.08
CA ARG A 43 7.78 15.17 13.15
C ARG A 43 7.39 15.94 11.89
N CYS A 44 6.90 15.27 10.84
CA CYS A 44 6.42 15.95 9.63
C CYS A 44 5.16 16.77 9.90
N SER A 45 5.12 17.99 9.36
CA SER A 45 3.91 18.79 9.28
C SER A 45 2.88 18.17 8.31
N PRO A 46 1.59 18.54 8.40
CA PRO A 46 0.58 18.11 7.43
C PRO A 46 0.94 18.45 5.98
N GLU A 47 1.56 19.61 5.75
CA GLU A 47 2.02 20.07 4.43
C GLU A 47 3.12 19.17 3.89
N GLN A 48 4.14 18.87 4.72
CA GLN A 48 5.23 17.96 4.36
C GLN A 48 4.72 16.55 4.03
N ARG A 49 3.76 16.04 4.81
CA ARG A 49 3.11 14.75 4.51
C ARG A 49 2.40 14.77 3.17
N GLY A 50 1.73 15.89 2.85
CA GLY A 50 1.08 16.11 1.55
C GLY A 50 2.08 16.12 0.40
N GLU A 51 3.20 16.84 0.55
CA GLU A 51 4.28 16.87 -0.45
C GLU A 51 4.89 15.49 -0.70
N ILE A 52 5.23 14.76 0.38
CA ILE A 52 5.74 13.39 0.29
C ILE A 52 4.72 12.50 -0.44
N ALA A 53 3.45 12.57 -0.06
CA ALA A 53 2.41 11.74 -0.66
C ALA A 53 2.22 12.04 -2.15
N ALA A 54 2.23 13.32 -2.56
CA ALA A 54 2.08 13.72 -3.95
C ALA A 54 3.29 13.29 -4.80
N MET A 55 4.50 13.54 -4.31
CA MET A 55 5.74 13.15 -4.98
C MET A 55 5.85 11.63 -5.14
N LEU A 56 5.55 10.87 -4.08
CA LEU A 56 5.57 9.41 -4.16
C LEU A 56 4.46 8.86 -5.04
N GLN A 57 3.26 9.45 -5.02
CA GLN A 57 2.18 9.04 -5.93
C GLN A 57 2.60 9.18 -7.40
N GLU A 58 3.23 10.30 -7.78
CA GLU A 58 3.72 10.51 -9.15
C GLU A 58 4.75 9.46 -9.55
N VAL A 59 5.77 9.23 -8.69
CA VAL A 59 6.82 8.25 -8.93
C VAL A 59 6.28 6.83 -9.01
N LEU A 60 5.37 6.45 -8.10
CA LEU A 60 4.82 5.10 -8.03
C LEU A 60 3.89 4.79 -9.20
N LEU A 61 3.14 5.78 -9.70
CA LEU A 61 2.30 5.62 -10.91
C LEU A 61 3.13 5.51 -12.19
N ALA A 62 4.33 6.10 -12.22
CA ALA A 62 5.26 5.97 -13.33
C ALA A 62 6.14 4.70 -13.24
N ALA A 63 6.26 4.09 -12.06
CA ALA A 63 7.08 2.92 -11.84
C ALA A 63 6.39 1.63 -12.34
N PRO A 64 7.14 0.70 -12.96
CA PRO A 64 6.61 -0.60 -13.35
C PRO A 64 6.54 -1.54 -12.13
N LEU A 65 5.58 -1.33 -11.24
CA LEU A 65 5.30 -2.24 -10.11
C LEU A 65 4.55 -3.47 -10.63
N ALA A 66 5.29 -4.42 -11.22
CA ALA A 66 4.77 -5.71 -11.69
C ALA A 66 3.41 -5.61 -12.43
N GLY A 67 3.39 -4.83 -13.53
CA GLY A 67 2.20 -4.62 -14.35
C GLY A 67 1.53 -3.27 -14.12
N GLU A 68 0.20 -3.22 -14.28
CA GLU A 68 -0.59 -2.00 -13.99
C GLU A 68 -0.52 -1.66 -12.50
N THR A 69 -0.34 -0.38 -12.17
CA THR A 69 -0.35 0.10 -10.79
C THR A 69 -1.68 0.76 -10.47
N LEU A 70 -2.31 0.34 -9.37
CA LEU A 70 -3.45 1.01 -8.76
C LEU A 70 -2.94 1.84 -7.58
N TYR A 71 -3.12 3.16 -7.62
CA TYR A 71 -2.88 4.01 -6.46
C TYR A 71 -4.21 4.32 -5.75
N VAL A 72 -4.25 4.10 -4.43
CA VAL A 72 -5.39 4.42 -3.58
C VAL A 72 -4.97 5.47 -2.56
N ASN A 73 -5.65 6.62 -2.58
CA ASN A 73 -5.55 7.59 -1.51
C ASN A 73 -6.37 7.09 -0.31
N VAL A 74 -5.67 6.63 0.73
CA VAL A 74 -6.27 6.00 1.91
C VAL A 74 -6.99 7.02 2.78
N LEU A 75 -6.56 8.29 2.77
CA LEU A 75 -7.23 9.37 3.50
C LEU A 75 -8.67 9.59 2.98
N THR A 76 -8.87 9.50 1.67
CA THR A 76 -10.17 9.74 1.02
C THR A 76 -10.96 8.46 0.73
N ALA A 77 -10.35 7.29 0.89
CA ALA A 77 -11.01 6.00 0.66
C ALA A 77 -12.15 5.77 1.67
N GLY A 78 -13.22 5.10 1.25
CA GLY A 78 -14.30 4.71 2.17
C GLY A 78 -13.84 3.68 3.21
N GLU A 79 -14.59 3.51 4.30
CA GLU A 79 -14.25 2.53 5.34
C GLU A 79 -14.18 1.10 4.78
N SER A 80 -15.15 0.70 3.97
CA SER A 80 -15.17 -0.62 3.33
C SER A 80 -13.99 -0.84 2.39
N ASP A 81 -13.54 0.21 1.69
CA ASP A 81 -12.38 0.15 0.79
C ASP A 81 -11.08 -0.03 1.59
N ARG A 82 -10.93 0.69 2.70
CA ARG A 82 -9.79 0.52 3.61
C ARG A 82 -9.78 -0.88 4.23
N GLN A 83 -10.94 -1.36 4.67
CA GLN A 83 -11.09 -2.69 5.25
C GLN A 83 -10.76 -3.80 4.23
N LEU A 84 -11.23 -3.66 2.99
CA LEU A 84 -10.88 -4.55 1.89
C LEU A 84 -9.36 -4.63 1.71
N LEU A 85 -8.66 -3.50 1.67
CA LEU A 85 -7.20 -3.48 1.51
C LEU A 85 -6.46 -4.15 2.69
N VAL A 86 -6.96 -3.99 3.92
CA VAL A 86 -6.42 -4.65 5.12
C VAL A 86 -6.62 -6.16 5.05
N GLU A 87 -7.83 -6.63 4.73
CA GLU A 87 -8.15 -8.06 4.65
C GLU A 87 -7.39 -8.77 3.55
N ARG A 88 -7.12 -8.07 2.43
CA ARG A 88 -6.26 -8.56 1.35
C ARG A 88 -4.76 -8.51 1.67
N GLN A 89 -4.36 -8.09 2.87
CA GLN A 89 -2.96 -7.95 3.30
C GLN A 89 -2.13 -6.92 2.49
N LEU A 90 -2.79 -5.99 1.80
CA LEU A 90 -2.16 -4.96 0.97
C LEU A 90 -1.72 -3.73 1.76
N ILE A 91 -2.44 -3.40 2.84
CA ILE A 91 -2.07 -2.34 3.78
C ILE A 91 -2.11 -2.83 5.23
N SER A 92 -1.45 -2.10 6.13
CA SER A 92 -1.58 -2.32 7.56
C SER A 92 -2.85 -1.65 8.13
N ARG A 93 -3.28 -2.10 9.32
CA ARG A 93 -4.34 -1.43 10.08
C ARG A 93 -3.95 0.01 10.44
N GLN A 94 -2.69 0.23 10.80
CA GLN A 94 -2.16 1.54 11.14
C GLN A 94 -2.24 2.53 9.96
N LEU A 95 -2.01 2.06 8.73
CA LEU A 95 -2.23 2.90 7.55
C LEU A 95 -3.72 3.23 7.38
N ALA A 96 -4.59 2.22 7.50
CA ALA A 96 -6.04 2.35 7.34
C ALA A 96 -6.71 3.28 8.38
N GLU A 97 -6.23 3.28 9.62
CA GLU A 97 -6.84 4.01 10.74
C GLU A 97 -6.19 5.37 11.01
N GLY A 98 -4.99 5.63 10.49
CA GLY A 98 -4.29 6.87 10.76
C GLY A 98 -4.77 8.06 9.93
N SER A 99 -4.19 9.23 10.24
CA SER A 99 -4.62 10.53 9.71
C SER A 99 -3.57 11.22 8.83
N GLY A 100 -4.01 12.28 8.13
CA GLY A 100 -3.17 13.05 7.20
C GLY A 100 -2.98 12.35 5.85
N ALA A 101 -2.26 13.01 4.94
CA ALA A 101 -2.02 12.48 3.60
C ALA A 101 -1.29 11.14 3.64
N ARG A 102 -1.91 10.10 3.08
CA ARG A 102 -1.45 8.71 3.08
C ARG A 102 -2.07 7.92 1.94
N GLY A 103 -1.40 6.88 1.49
CA GLY A 103 -1.84 6.10 0.34
C GLY A 103 -1.16 4.76 0.23
N VAL A 104 -1.56 4.02 -0.80
CA VAL A 104 -0.90 2.77 -1.19
C VAL A 104 -0.89 2.66 -2.71
N ALA A 105 0.25 2.26 -3.27
CA ALA A 105 0.34 1.76 -4.64
C ALA A 105 0.33 0.23 -4.61
N VAL A 106 -0.52 -0.41 -5.42
CA VAL A 106 -0.67 -1.86 -5.49
C VAL A 106 -0.43 -2.32 -6.93
N SER A 107 0.39 -3.36 -7.09
CA SER A 107 0.61 -4.01 -8.39
C SER A 107 -0.64 -4.73 -8.86
N GLY A 108 -0.77 -4.87 -10.18
CA GLY A 108 -1.95 -5.47 -10.80
C GLY A 108 -2.15 -6.94 -10.41
N ASP A 109 -1.12 -7.64 -9.95
CA ASP A 109 -1.18 -9.02 -9.46
C ASP A 109 -1.26 -9.14 -7.92
N GLU A 110 -1.37 -8.03 -7.19
CA GLU A 110 -1.41 -7.98 -5.73
C GLU A 110 -0.14 -8.52 -5.02
N THR A 111 0.96 -8.74 -5.74
CA THR A 111 2.21 -9.25 -5.16
C THR A 111 3.09 -8.16 -4.55
N VAL A 112 2.90 -6.91 -4.98
CA VAL A 112 3.64 -5.73 -4.50
C VAL A 112 2.67 -4.67 -4.01
N ALA A 113 2.88 -4.20 -2.79
CA ALA A 113 2.18 -3.04 -2.24
C ALA A 113 3.20 -2.10 -1.59
N VAL A 114 3.12 -0.82 -1.95
CA VAL A 114 3.97 0.25 -1.43
C VAL A 114 3.09 1.21 -0.65
N MET A 115 3.23 1.20 0.67
CA MET A 115 2.48 2.09 1.56
C MET A 115 3.17 3.45 1.59
N VAL A 116 2.40 4.51 1.77
CA VAL A 116 2.91 5.88 1.81
C VAL A 116 2.42 6.54 3.10
N ASN A 117 3.37 7.08 3.87
CA ASN A 117 3.13 7.74 5.16
C ASN A 117 2.42 6.85 6.21
N GLU A 118 2.97 5.67 6.48
CA GLU A 118 2.50 4.81 7.57
C GLU A 118 3.23 5.12 8.90
N GLU A 119 4.28 4.38 9.22
CA GLU A 119 5.26 4.70 10.27
C GLU A 119 6.44 5.46 9.67
N ASP A 120 6.92 4.97 8.52
CA ASP A 120 7.91 5.60 7.65
C ASP A 120 7.25 6.23 6.41
N HIS A 121 8.04 6.92 5.59
CA HIS A 121 7.53 7.51 4.34
C HIS A 121 7.13 6.44 3.31
N LEU A 122 7.85 5.30 3.26
CA LEU A 122 7.57 4.12 2.43
C LEU A 122 7.73 2.81 3.21
#